data_AF-A0A847BJ13-F1
#
_entry.id   AF-A0A847BJ13-F1
#
_cell.length_a   1.000
_cell.length_b   1.000
_cell.length_c   1.000
_cell.angle_alpha   90.00
_cell.angle_beta   90.00
_cell.angle_gamma   90.00
#
_symmetry.space_group_name_H-M   'P 1'
#
loop_
_entity.id
_entity.type
_entity.pdbx_description
1 polymer ?
#
loop_
_entity_poly.entity_id
_entity_poly.type
_entity_poly.pdbx_seq_one_letter_code
_entity_poly.pdbx_strand_id
1 'polypeptide(L)'
;VELARRMREEHTSVSLNREQRQREVEALDAEQLALENQRREALGLELLDELIDARLEETETEENDDEESVDQVQIDEAAAILADYAELTQQRLANRF
;
A
#
# COMPACT_ATOMS: atom_id res chain seq x y z
N VAL A 1 -27.59 -8.85 14.13
CA VAL A 1 -26.92 -10.16 14.41
C VAL A 1 -26.36 -10.78 13.13
N GLU A 2 -27.08 -10.70 12.01
CA GLU A 2 -26.66 -11.24 10.70
C GLU A 2 -25.35 -10.61 10.16
N LEU A 3 -25.20 -9.29 10.26
CA LEU A 3 -23.99 -8.57 9.82
C LEU A 3 -22.72 -9.04 10.57
N ALA A 4 -22.79 -9.15 11.90
CA ALA A 4 -21.66 -9.59 12.72
C ALA A 4 -21.29 -11.07 12.47
N ARG A 5 -22.23 -11.88 12.01
CA ARG A 5 -21.96 -13.26 11.57
C ARG A 5 -21.23 -13.25 10.23
N ARG A 6 -21.71 -12.48 9.26
CA ARG A 6 -21.09 -12.34 7.93
C ARG A 6 -19.64 -11.83 8.01
N MET A 7 -19.40 -10.76 8.77
CA MET A 7 -18.04 -10.21 8.94
C MET A 7 -17.09 -11.22 9.60
N ARG A 8 -17.56 -12.05 10.54
CA ARG A 8 -16.73 -13.14 11.09
C ARG A 8 -16.45 -14.22 10.06
N GLU A 9 -17.45 -14.65 9.30
CA GLU A 9 -17.27 -15.64 8.24
C GLU A 9 -16.26 -15.15 7.19
N GLU A 10 -16.30 -13.87 6.80
CA GLU A 10 -15.33 -13.25 5.88
C GLU A 10 -13.88 -13.24 6.42
N HIS A 11 -13.69 -13.04 7.72
CA HIS A 11 -12.34 -12.91 8.31
C HIS A 11 -11.80 -14.18 9.00
N THR A 12 -12.64 -15.15 9.32
CA THR A 12 -12.23 -16.36 10.07
C THR A 12 -12.54 -17.68 9.36
N SER A 13 -12.89 -17.63 8.07
CA SER A 13 -13.08 -18.85 7.28
C SER A 13 -12.30 -18.78 5.97
N VAL A 14 -11.84 -19.95 5.50
CA VAL A 14 -11.06 -20.09 4.26
C VAL A 14 -11.73 -21.15 3.41
N SER A 15 -11.90 -20.88 2.11
CA SER A 15 -12.44 -21.88 1.18
C SER A 15 -11.46 -23.04 1.01
N LEU A 16 -11.97 -24.27 1.08
CA LEU A 16 -11.21 -25.48 0.73
C LEU A 16 -11.28 -25.79 -0.78
N ASN A 17 -12.07 -25.03 -1.54
CA ASN A 17 -12.14 -25.19 -2.99
C ASN A 17 -10.91 -24.52 -3.62
N ARG A 18 -10.05 -25.34 -4.23
CA ARG A 18 -8.82 -24.88 -4.88
C ARG A 18 -9.08 -23.84 -5.98
N GLU A 19 -10.09 -24.04 -6.82
CA GLU A 19 -10.40 -23.12 -7.93
C GLU A 19 -10.89 -21.77 -7.40
N GLN A 20 -11.70 -21.78 -6.35
CA GLN A 20 -12.13 -20.54 -5.69
C GLN A 20 -10.95 -19.79 -5.09
N ARG A 21 -10.09 -20.49 -4.33
CA ARG A 21 -8.89 -19.90 -3.73
C ARG A 21 -7.95 -19.31 -4.80
N GLN A 22 -7.80 -20.00 -5.92
CA GLN A 22 -6.98 -19.53 -7.04
C GLN A 22 -7.50 -18.18 -7.58
N ARG A 23 -8.80 -18.08 -7.85
CA ARG A 23 -9.41 -16.82 -8.33
C ARG A 23 -9.32 -15.69 -7.32
N GLU A 24 -9.46 -15.99 -6.03
CA GLU A 24 -9.30 -15.01 -4.96
C GLU A 24 -7.87 -14.45 -4.93
N VAL A 25 -6.86 -15.31 -5.06
CA VAL A 25 -5.45 -14.90 -5.11
C VAL A 25 -5.18 -14.07 -6.37
N GLU A 26 -5.61 -14.54 -7.54
CA GLU A 26 -5.44 -13.81 -8.81
C GLU A 26 -6.07 -12.41 -8.78
N ALA A 27 -7.24 -12.26 -8.14
CA ALA A 27 -7.89 -10.97 -7.99
C ALA A 27 -7.10 -10.03 -7.07
N LEU A 28 -6.55 -10.55 -5.96
CA LEU A 28 -5.71 -9.77 -5.05
C LEU A 28 -4.39 -9.35 -5.71
N ASP A 29 -3.74 -10.27 -6.43
CA ASP A 29 -2.48 -9.98 -7.13
C ASP A 29 -2.68 -8.92 -8.21
N ALA A 30 -3.79 -8.97 -8.96
CA ALA A 30 -4.14 -7.97 -9.95
C ALA A 30 -4.43 -6.59 -9.34
N GLU A 31 -5.09 -6.54 -8.18
CA GLU A 31 -5.34 -5.29 -7.45
C GLU A 31 -4.02 -4.67 -6.97
N GLN A 32 -3.11 -5.49 -6.42
CA GLN A 32 -1.79 -5.04 -6.00
C GLN A 32 -0.95 -4.52 -7.18
N LEU A 33 -0.95 -5.25 -8.31
CA LEU A 33 -0.26 -4.83 -9.52
C LEU A 33 -0.80 -3.49 -10.05
N ALA A 34 -2.11 -3.29 -10.01
CA ALA A 34 -2.73 -2.03 -10.44
C ALA A 34 -2.31 -0.85 -9.55
N LEU A 35 -2.26 -1.04 -8.23
CA LEU A 35 -1.83 -0.02 -7.29
C LEU A 35 -0.35 0.35 -7.50
N GLU A 36 0.51 -0.65 -7.70
CA GLU A 36 1.93 -0.39 -7.96
C GLU A 36 2.12 0.31 -9.32
N ASN A 37 1.40 -0.10 -10.36
CA ASN A 37 1.44 0.57 -11.65
C ASN A 37 0.94 2.02 -11.59
N GLN A 38 -0.03 2.32 -10.71
CA GLN A 38 -0.44 3.70 -10.44
C GLN A 38 0.70 4.51 -9.82
N ARG A 39 1.45 3.93 -8.86
CA ARG A 39 2.64 4.56 -8.27
C ARG A 39 3.71 4.79 -9.33
N ARG A 40 4.02 3.78 -10.16
CA ARG A 40 5.03 3.84 -11.23
C ARG A 40 4.69 4.87 -12.30
N GLU A 41 3.42 4.96 -12.71
CA GLU A 41 2.95 6.01 -13.62
C GLU A 41 3.19 7.41 -13.04
N ALA A 42 2.89 7.62 -11.75
CA ALA A 42 3.12 8.91 -11.08
C ALA A 42 4.61 9.29 -11.00
N LEU A 43 5.51 8.29 -10.95
CA LEU A 43 6.95 8.45 -10.97
C LEU A 43 7.57 8.46 -12.38
N GLY A 44 6.75 8.21 -13.42
CA GLY A 44 7.22 8.12 -14.81
C GLY A 44 8.05 6.87 -15.11
N LEU A 45 7.88 5.80 -14.33
CA LEU A 45 8.53 4.50 -14.51
C LEU A 45 7.73 3.61 -15.49
N GLU A 46 8.38 2.59 -16.03
CA GLU A 46 7.74 1.62 -16.93
C GLU A 46 6.73 0.74 -16.18
N LEU A 47 5.57 0.45 -16.75
CA LEU A 47 4.57 -0.40 -16.09
C LEU A 47 5.04 -1.85 -15.99
N LEU A 48 4.65 -2.52 -14.91
CA LEU A 48 4.94 -3.92 -14.67
C LEU A 48 3.84 -4.82 -15.24
N ASP A 49 4.25 -5.94 -15.79
CA ASP A 49 3.35 -7.01 -16.25
C ASP A 49 3.03 -7.99 -15.09
N GLU A 50 4.01 -8.31 -14.25
CA GLU A 50 3.83 -9.06 -13.01
C GLU A 50 4.55 -8.40 -11.82
N LEU A 51 4.01 -8.54 -10.60
CA LEU A 51 4.64 -7.99 -9.39
C LEU A 51 6.05 -8.56 -9.12
N ILE A 52 6.34 -9.76 -9.63
CA ILE A 52 7.65 -10.40 -9.48
C ILE A 52 8.73 -9.64 -10.28
N ASP A 53 8.34 -9.00 -11.39
CA ASP A 53 9.25 -8.20 -12.22
C ASP A 53 9.80 -7.01 -11.43
N ALA A 54 8.99 -6.39 -10.54
CA ALA A 54 9.44 -5.32 -9.64
C ALA A 54 10.65 -5.74 -8.81
N ARG A 55 10.58 -6.93 -8.19
CA ARG A 55 11.65 -7.46 -7.32
C ARG A 55 12.92 -7.79 -8.11
N LEU A 56 12.77 -8.19 -9.38
CA LEU A 56 13.91 -8.48 -10.26
C LEU A 56 14.56 -7.19 -10.79
N GLU A 57 13.77 -6.17 -11.13
CA GLU A 57 14.28 -4.84 -11.52
C GLU A 57 15.01 -4.12 -10.38
N GLU A 58 14.49 -4.18 -9.15
CA GLU A 58 15.16 -3.67 -7.94
C GLU A 58 16.52 -4.36 -7.72
N THR A 59 16.56 -5.70 -7.85
CA THR A 59 17.82 -6.45 -7.63
C THR A 59 18.90 -6.20 -8.69
N GLU A 60 18.55 -5.74 -9.89
CA GLU A 60 19.53 -5.34 -10.91
C GLU A 60 19.97 -3.87 -10.79
N THR A 61 19.21 -3.04 -10.08
CA THR A 61 19.46 -1.59 -9.98
C THR A 61 20.08 -1.16 -8.64
N GLU A 62 20.01 -1.99 -7.59
CA GLU A 62 20.26 -1.53 -6.22
C GLU A 62 21.35 -2.33 -5.47
N GLU A 63 22.60 -1.92 -5.62
CA GLU A 63 23.59 -2.10 -4.54
C GLU A 63 23.40 -1.06 -3.40
N ASN A 64 22.46 -0.11 -3.51
CA ASN A 64 22.17 0.91 -2.50
C ASN A 64 20.74 1.50 -2.65
N ASP A 65 19.69 0.72 -2.49
CA ASP A 65 18.41 1.33 -2.09
C ASP A 65 17.79 0.48 -0.98
N ASP A 66 17.56 1.16 0.14
CA ASP A 66 16.95 0.59 1.32
C ASP A 66 15.49 0.29 0.98
N GLU A 67 15.14 -0.98 0.73
CA GLU A 67 13.75 -1.47 0.69
C GLU A 67 12.97 -0.75 1.81
N GLU A 68 12.11 0.20 1.43
CA GLU A 68 11.47 1.10 2.40
C GLU A 68 10.51 0.26 3.24
N SER A 69 11.01 -0.23 4.38
CA SER A 69 10.28 -1.17 5.21
C SER A 69 8.92 -0.59 5.60
N VAL A 70 7.93 -1.45 5.86
CA VAL A 70 6.60 -1.01 6.33
C VAL A 70 6.71 -0.06 7.54
N ASP A 71 7.74 -0.25 8.37
CA ASP A 71 8.04 0.61 9.51
C ASP A 71 8.51 2.01 9.08
N GLN A 72 9.30 2.12 8.01
CA GLN A 72 9.81 3.38 7.47
C GLN A 72 8.67 4.23 6.87
N VAL A 73 7.79 3.62 6.08
CA VAL A 73 6.59 4.29 5.52
C VAL A 73 5.72 4.92 6.63
N GLN A 74 5.55 4.21 7.74
CA GLN A 74 4.78 4.73 8.89
C GLN A 74 5.46 5.92 9.56
N ILE A 75 6.80 5.92 9.63
CA ILE A 75 7.57 7.02 10.21
C ILE A 75 7.47 8.26 9.33
N ASP A 76 7.60 8.11 8.02
CA ASP A 76 7.59 9.22 7.08
C ASP A 76 6.21 9.89 7.00
N GLU A 77 5.14 9.08 6.98
CA GLU A 77 3.77 9.61 7.05
C GLU A 77 3.51 10.32 8.39
N ALA A 78 3.97 9.75 9.51
CA ALA A 78 3.83 10.40 10.82
C ALA A 78 4.58 11.74 10.87
N ALA A 79 5.77 11.82 10.27
CA ALA A 79 6.54 13.05 10.17
C ALA A 79 5.80 14.11 9.33
N ALA A 80 5.24 13.72 8.18
CA ALA A 80 4.45 14.60 7.32
C ALA A 80 3.21 15.15 8.05
N ILE A 81 2.43 14.28 8.71
CA ILE A 81 1.25 14.68 9.49
C ILE A 81 1.62 15.69 10.58
N LEU A 82 2.74 15.48 11.29
CA LEU A 82 3.20 16.38 12.34
C LEU A 82 3.66 17.74 11.78
N ALA A 83 4.31 17.75 10.61
CA ALA A 83 4.70 18.97 9.92
C ALA A 83 3.46 19.80 9.51
N ASP A 84 2.47 19.16 8.89
CA ASP A 84 1.19 19.79 8.52
C ASP A 84 0.46 20.36 9.74
N TYR A 85 0.44 19.61 10.85
CA TYR A 85 -0.15 20.08 12.10
C TYR A 85 0.58 21.31 12.66
N ALA A 86 1.91 21.32 12.61
CA ALA A 86 2.72 22.46 13.04
C ALA A 86 2.42 23.70 12.17
N GLU A 87 2.30 23.53 10.86
CA GLU A 87 1.94 24.64 9.96
C GLU A 87 0.53 25.17 10.24
N LEU A 88 -0.47 24.29 10.35
CA LEU A 88 -1.85 24.66 10.66
C LEU A 88 -1.98 25.39 12.01
N THR A 89 -1.19 24.98 13.02
CA THR A 89 -1.19 25.65 14.32
C THR A 89 -0.54 27.03 14.26
N GLN A 90 0.56 27.18 13.52
CA GLN A 90 1.18 28.49 13.27
C GLN A 90 0.24 29.43 12.51
N GLN A 91 -0.40 28.97 11.44
CA GLN A 91 -1.39 29.75 10.69
C GLN A 91 -2.58 30.16 11.56
N ARG A 92 -3.10 29.25 12.42
CA ARG A 92 -4.17 29.58 13.38
C ARG A 92 -3.75 30.62 14.41
N LEU A 93 -2.49 30.60 14.86
CA LEU A 93 -1.97 31.60 15.79
C LEU A 93 -1.79 32.94 15.08
N ALA A 94 -1.25 32.95 13.86
CA ALA A 94 -1.10 34.16 13.05
C ALA A 94 -2.45 34.82 12.73
N ASN A 95 -3.49 34.03 12.43
CA ASN A 95 -4.85 34.53 12.14
C ASN A 95 -5.65 34.95 13.39
N ARG A 96 -5.12 34.78 14.61
CA ARG A 96 -5.73 35.28 15.86
C ARG A 96 -5.27 36.68 16.24
N PHE A 97 -4.20 37.19 15.62
CA PHE A 97 -3.70 38.55 15.78
C PHE A 97 -4.05 39.38 14.54
#